data_AF-A0A2D9CAW4-F1
#
_entry.id   AF-A0A2D9CAW4-F1
#
_cell.length_a   1.000
_cell.length_b   1.000
_cell.length_c   1.000
_cell.angle_alpha   90.00
_cell.angle_beta   90.00
_cell.angle_gamma   90.00
#
_symmetry.space_group_name_H-M   'P 1'
#
loop_
_entity.id
_entity.type
_entity.pdbx_description
1 polymer ?
#
loop_
_entity_poly.entity_id
_entity_poly.type
_entity_poly.pdbx_seq_one_letter_code
_entity_poly.pdbx_strand_id
1 'polypeptide(L)'
;MKKIAMMTLCLGLGLLGTLTLSGCGEDDASGSTTTVSADGRCEHQIKAETCPFCNPELVEAEGFCGAHGFAEAICAKCRPGIKVAFRSMDDWCDEHKLPESQCVQCDPELAKNIQEGVHGGPIPGASAENALNCEHGIAQAKCLFCDPSLIESEGFCNGHDVAEALCVKCRPFMKTAFVAAGDWCVEHNTPESQCAVCNP
;
A
#
# COMPACT_ATOMS: atom_id res chain seq x y z
N MET A 1 53.52 -49.40 -3.66
CA MET A 1 54.31 -50.09 -4.71
C MET A 1 54.06 -49.39 -6.04
N LYS A 2 55.15 -49.09 -6.78
CA LYS A 2 55.28 -48.50 -8.14
C LYS A 2 54.02 -48.58 -9.04
N LYS A 3 53.65 -47.55 -9.81
CA LYS A 3 54.29 -47.02 -11.04
C LYS A 3 53.72 -45.59 -11.28
N ILE A 4 54.49 -44.50 -11.42
CA ILE A 4 55.31 -44.03 -12.56
C ILE A 4 54.54 -43.84 -13.88
N ALA A 5 54.44 -42.55 -14.24
CA ALA A 5 54.41 -41.90 -15.57
C ALA A 5 53.26 -42.17 -16.54
N MET A 6 52.64 -41.08 -17.01
CA MET A 6 52.80 -40.68 -18.41
C MET A 6 52.57 -39.17 -18.56
N MET A 7 53.65 -38.49 -18.87
CA MET A 7 53.76 -37.06 -19.15
C MET A 7 53.51 -36.89 -20.64
N THR A 8 52.37 -36.32 -21.04
CA THR A 8 52.13 -35.92 -22.43
C THR A 8 52.23 -34.40 -22.53
N LEU A 9 53.36 -34.02 -23.11
CA LEU A 9 53.77 -32.72 -23.59
C LEU A 9 52.88 -32.32 -24.79
N CYS A 10 52.14 -31.22 -24.67
CA CYS A 10 51.64 -30.47 -25.83
C CYS A 10 52.07 -29.01 -25.70
N LEU A 11 53.18 -28.70 -26.36
CA LEU A 11 53.56 -27.34 -26.75
C LEU A 11 52.50 -26.82 -27.73
N GLY A 12 51.86 -25.70 -27.38
CA GLY A 12 50.96 -24.97 -28.27
C GLY A 12 51.12 -23.47 -28.05
N LEU A 13 52.09 -22.86 -28.76
CA LEU A 13 52.15 -21.44 -29.02
C LEU A 13 50.88 -21.00 -29.75
N GLY A 14 50.25 -19.89 -29.36
CA GLY A 14 49.28 -19.26 -30.26
C GLY A 14 48.37 -18.19 -29.69
N LEU A 15 48.79 -16.94 -29.88
CA LEU A 15 47.98 -15.74 -30.15
C LEU A 15 47.11 -15.11 -29.04
N LEU A 16 47.56 -13.90 -28.70
CA LEU A 16 46.81 -12.63 -28.65
C LEU A 16 45.48 -12.64 -27.88
N GLY A 17 45.56 -12.07 -26.68
CA GLY A 17 44.42 -11.61 -25.93
C GLY A 17 43.65 -10.53 -26.68
N THR A 18 42.38 -10.80 -26.90
CA THR A 18 41.33 -9.78 -27.04
C THR A 18 40.53 -9.79 -25.74
N LEU A 19 40.79 -8.78 -24.91
CA LEU A 19 39.98 -8.42 -23.75
C LEU A 19 38.62 -7.94 -24.27
N THR A 20 37.66 -8.84 -24.42
CA THR A 20 36.25 -8.46 -24.48
C THR A 20 35.80 -8.29 -23.04
N LEU A 21 35.70 -7.04 -22.60
CA LEU A 21 34.95 -6.68 -21.39
C LEU A 21 33.51 -7.14 -21.62
N SER A 22 33.19 -8.30 -21.05
CA SER A 22 31.82 -8.69 -20.75
C SER A 22 31.31 -7.67 -19.74
N GLY A 23 30.62 -6.65 -20.25
CA GLY A 23 29.81 -5.77 -19.42
C GLY A 23 28.67 -6.59 -18.86
N CYS A 24 28.89 -7.12 -17.65
CA CYS A 24 27.84 -7.44 -16.70
C CYS A 24 27.08 -6.14 -16.42
N GLY A 25 25.99 -5.92 -17.16
CA GLY A 25 24.90 -5.05 -16.73
C GLY A 25 23.90 -5.92 -15.97
N GLU A 26 24.23 -6.27 -14.73
CA GLU A 26 23.19 -6.57 -13.73
C GLU A 26 22.62 -5.22 -13.28
N ASP A 27 21.65 -4.72 -14.05
CA ASP A 27 20.68 -3.78 -13.50
C ASP A 27 19.74 -4.60 -12.61
N ASP A 28 20.11 -4.77 -11.34
CA ASP A 28 19.21 -5.17 -10.26
C ASP A 28 18.18 -4.05 -10.05
N ALA A 29 17.26 -3.92 -11.01
CA ALA A 29 15.95 -3.38 -10.73
C ALA A 29 15.22 -4.45 -9.91
N SER A 30 15.12 -4.22 -8.61
CA SER A 30 14.13 -4.83 -7.73
C SER A 30 12.73 -4.41 -8.21
N GLY A 31 12.32 -4.93 -9.37
CA GLY A 31 10.96 -4.93 -9.85
C GLY A 31 10.42 -6.31 -9.56
N SER A 32 9.57 -6.42 -8.55
CA SER A 32 8.75 -7.60 -8.33
C SER A 32 8.07 -7.95 -9.67
N THR A 33 8.55 -8.99 -10.35
CA THR A 33 8.02 -9.47 -11.63
C THR A 33 6.68 -10.14 -11.37
N THR A 34 5.66 -9.32 -11.09
CA THR A 34 4.29 -9.76 -10.96
C THR A 34 3.74 -10.03 -12.35
N THR A 35 3.27 -11.26 -12.57
CA THR A 35 2.50 -11.61 -13.76
C THR A 35 1.18 -10.85 -13.71
N VAL A 36 0.92 -10.03 -14.73
CA VAL A 36 -0.30 -9.23 -14.84
C VAL A 36 -1.20 -9.86 -15.90
N SER A 37 -2.47 -10.01 -15.55
CA SER A 37 -3.53 -10.51 -16.44
C SER A 37 -3.83 -9.49 -17.55
N ALA A 38 -4.49 -9.92 -18.62
CA ALA A 38 -4.84 -9.03 -19.75
C ALA A 38 -5.69 -7.81 -19.34
N ASP A 39 -6.43 -7.91 -18.22
CA ASP A 39 -7.23 -6.85 -17.62
C ASP A 39 -6.50 -6.03 -16.54
N GLY A 40 -5.18 -6.18 -16.42
CA GLY A 40 -4.36 -5.39 -15.49
C GLY A 40 -4.35 -5.91 -14.05
N ARG A 41 -4.93 -7.09 -13.77
CA ARG A 41 -4.93 -7.67 -12.42
C ARG A 41 -3.67 -8.48 -12.15
N CYS A 42 -3.09 -8.30 -10.97
CA CYS A 42 -2.04 -9.16 -10.44
C CYS A 42 -2.62 -10.48 -9.91
N GLU A 43 -1.74 -11.39 -9.48
CA GLU A 43 -2.11 -12.66 -8.84
C GLU A 43 -3.05 -12.48 -7.63
N HIS A 44 -2.90 -11.37 -6.90
CA HIS A 44 -3.78 -10.98 -5.79
C HIS A 44 -5.20 -10.55 -6.22
N GLN A 45 -5.58 -10.76 -7.48
CA GLN A 45 -6.92 -10.51 -8.03
C GLN A 45 -7.39 -9.04 -7.96
N ILE A 46 -6.47 -8.11 -7.75
CA ILE A 46 -6.69 -6.66 -7.79
C ILE A 46 -5.78 -6.02 -8.84
N LYS A 47 -6.10 -4.80 -9.26
CA LYS A 47 -5.28 -4.06 -10.24
C LYS A 47 -3.85 -3.94 -9.74
N ALA A 48 -2.88 -4.27 -10.58
CA ALA A 48 -1.48 -4.35 -10.18
C ALA A 48 -0.96 -3.01 -9.68
N GLU A 49 -1.41 -1.90 -10.26
CA GLU A 49 -0.97 -0.53 -9.95
C GLU A 49 -1.48 -0.03 -8.59
N THR A 50 -2.57 -0.59 -8.08
CA THR A 50 -3.18 -0.21 -6.79
C THR A 50 -3.09 -1.31 -5.74
N CYS A 51 -2.33 -2.37 -6.05
CA CYS A 51 -2.11 -3.50 -5.17
C CYS A 51 -1.00 -3.18 -4.16
N PRO A 52 -1.28 -3.07 -2.85
CA PRO A 52 -0.25 -2.81 -1.86
C PRO A 52 0.69 -4.00 -1.61
N PHE A 53 0.30 -5.21 -2.05
CA PHE A 53 1.17 -6.40 -1.99
C PHE A 53 2.19 -6.43 -3.12
N CYS A 54 1.90 -5.76 -4.24
CA CYS A 54 2.84 -5.61 -5.36
C CYS A 54 3.64 -4.30 -5.24
N ASN A 55 3.07 -3.25 -4.64
CA ASN A 55 3.69 -1.95 -4.46
C ASN A 55 3.71 -1.61 -2.95
N PRO A 56 4.72 -2.09 -2.20
CA PRO A 56 4.78 -1.89 -0.75
C PRO A 56 4.89 -0.41 -0.35
N GLU A 57 5.38 0.45 -1.24
CA GLU A 57 5.39 1.91 -1.07
C GLU A 57 3.99 2.51 -0.85
N LEU A 58 2.93 1.87 -1.37
CA LEU A 58 1.55 2.28 -1.08
C LEU A 58 1.20 2.11 0.41
N VAL A 59 1.77 1.10 1.06
CA VAL A 59 1.56 0.84 2.48
C VAL A 59 2.08 2.02 3.29
N GLU A 60 3.34 2.42 3.05
CA GLU A 60 3.95 3.57 3.70
C GLU A 60 3.25 4.88 3.33
N ALA A 61 2.89 5.05 2.05
CA ALA A 61 2.27 6.26 1.56
C ALA A 61 0.86 6.50 2.11
N GLU A 62 0.09 5.46 2.43
CA GLU A 62 -1.26 5.59 2.99
C GLU A 62 -1.29 5.67 4.52
N GLY A 63 -0.21 5.26 5.19
CA GLY A 63 -0.04 5.42 6.63
C GLY A 63 -0.71 4.34 7.46
N PHE A 64 -1.03 4.69 8.72
CA PHE A 64 -1.57 3.78 9.73
C PHE A 64 -2.99 4.08 10.23
N CYS A 65 -3.84 3.03 10.15
CA CYS A 65 -5.23 3.07 10.56
C CYS A 65 -5.28 2.66 12.02
N GLY A 66 -5.14 3.65 12.91
CA GLY A 66 -5.18 3.42 14.34
C GLY A 66 -6.47 2.76 14.81
N ALA A 67 -7.62 3.15 14.29
CA ALA A 67 -8.91 2.57 14.68
C ALA A 67 -9.01 1.05 14.45
N HIS A 68 -8.21 0.49 13.52
CA HIS A 68 -8.21 -0.94 13.22
C HIS A 68 -6.87 -1.63 13.49
N GLY A 69 -5.79 -0.88 13.70
CA GLY A 69 -4.47 -1.42 14.05
C GLY A 69 -3.64 -1.94 12.88
N PHE A 70 -3.90 -1.49 11.65
CA PHE A 70 -3.20 -1.93 10.44
C PHE A 70 -2.87 -0.75 9.53
N ALA A 71 -1.89 -0.89 8.63
CA ALA A 71 -1.63 0.13 7.63
C ALA A 71 -2.86 0.33 6.72
N GLU A 72 -3.21 1.58 6.38
CA GLU A 72 -4.44 1.91 5.63
C GLU A 72 -4.54 1.10 4.34
N ALA A 73 -3.44 1.01 3.60
CA ALA A 73 -3.43 0.32 2.30
C ALA A 73 -3.83 -1.14 2.41
N ILE A 74 -3.54 -1.80 3.53
CA ILE A 74 -3.89 -3.22 3.73
C ILE A 74 -5.09 -3.42 4.66
N CYS A 75 -5.64 -2.37 5.27
CA CYS A 75 -6.75 -2.49 6.22
C CYS A 75 -8.04 -2.98 5.51
N ALA A 76 -8.40 -4.25 5.72
CA ALA A 76 -9.56 -4.88 5.06
C ALA A 76 -10.92 -4.33 5.52
N LYS A 77 -10.95 -3.64 6.67
CA LYS A 77 -12.13 -2.92 7.16
C LYS A 77 -12.32 -1.59 6.44
N CYS A 78 -11.24 -0.85 6.17
CA CYS A 78 -11.29 0.43 5.45
C CYS A 78 -11.34 0.25 3.93
N ARG A 79 -10.75 -0.83 3.39
CA ARG A 79 -10.71 -1.13 1.95
C ARG A 79 -11.36 -2.48 1.65
N PRO A 80 -12.70 -2.61 1.64
CA PRO A 80 -13.37 -3.91 1.45
C PRO A 80 -12.95 -4.65 0.16
N GLY A 81 -12.57 -3.90 -0.89
CA GLY A 81 -12.09 -4.46 -2.15
C GLY A 81 -10.80 -5.28 -2.02
N ILE A 82 -9.97 -5.05 -0.99
CA ILE A 82 -8.73 -5.80 -0.79
C ILE A 82 -8.94 -7.20 -0.20
N LYS A 83 -10.14 -7.50 0.32
CA LYS A 83 -10.45 -8.82 0.87
C LYS A 83 -10.26 -9.95 -0.15
N VAL A 84 -10.38 -9.66 -1.44
CA VAL A 84 -10.10 -10.66 -2.50
C VAL A 84 -8.63 -11.06 -2.54
N ALA A 85 -7.72 -10.11 -2.32
CA ALA A 85 -6.29 -10.35 -2.28
C ALA A 85 -5.90 -11.25 -1.09
N PHE A 86 -6.46 -10.97 0.09
CA PHE A 86 -6.28 -11.81 1.27
C PHE A 86 -6.76 -13.24 1.06
N ARG A 87 -7.93 -13.43 0.42
CA ARG A 87 -8.43 -14.76 0.06
C ARG A 87 -7.52 -15.49 -0.94
N SER A 88 -6.97 -14.79 -1.93
CA SER A 88 -6.04 -15.42 -2.89
C SER A 88 -4.70 -15.83 -2.27
N MET A 89 -4.35 -15.28 -1.11
CA MET A 89 -3.13 -15.63 -0.37
C MET A 89 -3.41 -16.63 0.77
N ASP A 90 -4.59 -17.25 0.80
CA ASP A 90 -5.04 -18.15 1.86
C ASP A 90 -5.01 -17.52 3.28
N ASP A 91 -5.08 -16.18 3.36
CA ASP A 91 -5.14 -15.42 4.62
C ASP A 91 -6.58 -14.99 4.89
N TRP A 92 -7.44 -15.94 5.26
CA TRP A 92 -8.87 -15.67 5.43
C TRP A 92 -9.54 -16.47 6.55
N CYS A 93 -10.19 -15.76 7.47
CA CYS A 93 -11.05 -16.32 8.50
C CYS A 93 -12.50 -16.36 8.01
N ASP A 94 -13.04 -17.56 7.80
CA ASP A 94 -14.42 -17.72 7.35
C ASP A 94 -15.47 -17.46 8.43
N GLU A 95 -15.16 -17.66 9.71
CA GLU A 95 -16.11 -17.40 10.79
C GLU A 95 -16.34 -15.89 10.97
N HIS A 96 -15.26 -15.11 10.92
CA HIS A 96 -15.29 -13.68 11.25
C HIS A 96 -15.26 -12.76 10.02
N LYS A 97 -15.18 -13.33 8.82
CA LYS A 97 -15.20 -12.62 7.53
C LYS A 97 -14.14 -11.50 7.43
N LEU A 98 -12.95 -11.78 7.95
CA LEU A 98 -11.77 -10.93 7.95
C LEU A 98 -10.54 -11.75 7.55
N PRO A 99 -9.46 -11.12 7.07
CA PRO A 99 -8.16 -11.79 6.94
C PRO A 99 -7.72 -12.36 8.30
N GLU A 100 -7.09 -13.54 8.34
CA GLU A 100 -6.58 -14.10 9.59
C GLU A 100 -5.57 -13.15 10.22
N SER A 101 -4.69 -12.57 9.40
CA SER A 101 -3.71 -11.54 9.81
C SER A 101 -4.32 -10.25 10.39
N GLN A 102 -5.65 -10.08 10.29
CA GLN A 102 -6.37 -8.92 10.81
C GLN A 102 -7.52 -9.28 11.75
N CYS A 103 -7.68 -10.56 12.06
CA CYS A 103 -8.80 -11.05 12.82
C CYS A 103 -8.47 -11.09 14.32
N VAL A 104 -8.77 -10.01 15.03
CA VAL A 104 -8.59 -9.92 16.51
C VAL A 104 -9.33 -11.00 17.31
N GLN A 105 -10.32 -11.67 16.71
CA GLN A 105 -11.04 -12.79 17.32
C GLN A 105 -10.25 -14.10 17.22
N CYS A 106 -9.46 -14.28 16.16
CA CYS A 106 -8.56 -15.42 15.98
C CYS A 106 -7.20 -15.18 16.65
N ASP A 107 -6.68 -13.94 16.55
CA ASP A 107 -5.43 -13.51 17.18
C ASP A 107 -5.65 -12.23 18.03
N PRO A 108 -5.92 -12.39 19.34
CA PRO A 108 -6.13 -11.26 20.25
C PRO A 108 -4.94 -10.30 20.37
N GLU A 109 -3.71 -10.75 20.07
CA GLU A 109 -2.52 -9.90 20.15
C GLU A 109 -2.56 -8.74 19.16
N LEU A 110 -3.31 -8.88 18.05
CA LEU A 110 -3.51 -7.81 17.07
C LEU A 110 -4.17 -6.57 17.67
N ALA A 111 -4.91 -6.70 18.78
CA ALA A 111 -5.56 -5.58 19.45
C ALA A 111 -4.58 -4.55 20.00
N LYS A 112 -3.32 -4.92 20.27
CA LYS A 112 -2.28 -3.97 20.76
C LYS A 112 -1.90 -2.91 19.74
N ASN A 113 -2.22 -3.14 18.46
CA ASN A 113 -1.94 -2.17 17.40
C ASN A 113 -3.06 -1.12 17.29
N ILE A 114 -4.21 -1.32 17.95
CA ILE A 114 -5.34 -0.39 17.88
C ILE A 114 -5.02 0.88 18.68
N GLN A 115 -5.12 2.02 18.01
CA GLN A 115 -4.93 3.37 18.52
C GLN A 115 -6.14 4.21 18.10
N GLU A 116 -7.20 4.18 18.91
CA GLU A 116 -8.45 4.89 18.60
C GLU A 116 -8.19 6.39 18.35
N GLY A 117 -8.81 6.94 17.30
CA GLY A 117 -8.66 8.33 16.91
C GLY A 117 -7.41 8.66 16.08
N VAL A 118 -6.50 7.70 15.86
CA VAL A 118 -5.36 7.87 14.94
C VAL A 118 -5.75 7.39 13.53
N HIS A 119 -5.56 8.25 12.53
CA HIS A 119 -5.83 7.97 11.12
C HIS A 119 -4.73 8.58 10.24
N GLY A 120 -4.21 7.82 9.27
CA GLY A 120 -3.14 8.29 8.38
C GLY A 120 -1.87 8.72 9.13
N GLY A 121 -1.62 8.15 10.31
CA GLY A 121 -0.39 8.37 11.07
C GLY A 121 0.79 7.59 10.48
N PRO A 122 2.02 7.79 10.99
CA PRO A 122 3.14 6.95 10.60
C PRO A 122 2.87 5.49 10.99
N ILE A 123 3.25 4.55 10.12
CA ILE A 123 3.24 3.12 10.48
C ILE A 123 4.19 2.91 11.66
N PRO A 124 3.75 2.27 12.76
CA PRO A 124 4.62 1.94 13.87
C PRO A 124 5.85 1.16 13.36
N GLY A 125 7.03 1.80 13.42
CA GLY A 125 8.30 1.23 12.97
C GLY A 125 8.82 1.70 11.59
N ALA A 126 8.11 2.55 10.85
CA ALA A 126 8.59 3.16 9.59
C ALA A 126 9.42 4.44 9.83
N SER A 127 10.35 4.77 8.91
CA SER A 127 11.25 5.94 9.00
C SER A 127 10.47 7.25 9.05
N ALA A 128 10.74 8.06 10.07
CA ALA A 128 9.89 9.16 10.53
C ALA A 128 10.14 10.52 9.84
N GLU A 129 10.27 10.56 8.51
CA GLU A 129 10.53 11.84 7.82
C GLU A 129 9.27 12.59 7.34
N ASN A 130 8.08 11.97 7.38
CA ASN A 130 6.79 12.64 7.04
C ASN A 130 5.66 12.43 8.06
N ALA A 131 6.01 12.16 9.32
CA ALA A 131 5.10 11.72 10.37
C ALA A 131 4.35 12.82 11.16
N LEU A 132 4.39 14.09 10.72
CA LEU A 132 3.68 15.15 11.44
C LEU A 132 2.23 15.24 10.94
N ASN A 133 1.30 14.79 11.78
CA ASN A 133 -0.11 15.07 11.61
C ASN A 133 -0.31 16.59 11.71
N CYS A 134 -1.03 17.16 10.75
CA CYS A 134 -1.45 18.56 10.80
C CYS A 134 -2.59 18.75 11.82
N GLU A 135 -3.06 19.98 11.98
CA GLU A 135 -4.19 20.31 12.87
C GLU A 135 -5.51 19.60 12.46
N HIS A 136 -5.61 19.12 11.23
CA HIS A 136 -6.75 18.33 10.73
C HIS A 136 -6.66 16.83 11.09
N GLY A 137 -5.66 16.41 11.88
CA GLY A 137 -5.58 15.06 12.42
C GLY A 137 -5.20 13.96 11.42
N ILE A 138 -4.61 14.35 10.27
CA ILE A 138 -4.06 13.45 9.25
C ILE A 138 -2.66 13.95 8.82
N ALA A 139 -1.85 13.08 8.20
CA ALA A 139 -0.52 13.45 7.71
C ALA A 139 -0.56 14.70 6.81
N GLN A 140 0.29 15.70 7.10
CA GLN A 140 0.27 17.00 6.41
C GLN A 140 0.39 16.87 4.88
N ALA A 141 1.27 15.99 4.40
CA ALA A 141 1.48 15.74 2.97
C ALA A 141 0.27 15.13 2.23
N LYS A 142 -0.74 14.66 2.98
CA LYS A 142 -1.95 14.00 2.46
C LYS A 142 -3.21 14.82 2.75
N CYS A 143 -3.07 15.95 3.44
CA CYS A 143 -4.19 16.76 3.87
C CYS A 143 -4.55 17.79 2.80
N LEU A 144 -5.68 17.59 2.12
CA LEU A 144 -6.20 18.56 1.14
C LEU A 144 -6.53 19.94 1.74
N PHE A 145 -6.74 20.01 3.05
CA PHE A 145 -6.97 21.29 3.74
C PHE A 145 -5.66 22.05 3.94
N CYS A 146 -4.53 21.35 4.03
CA CYS A 146 -3.20 21.96 4.07
C CYS A 146 -2.60 22.16 2.68
N ASP A 147 -2.94 21.30 1.72
CA ASP A 147 -2.54 21.40 0.31
C ASP A 147 -3.72 21.14 -0.64
N PRO A 148 -4.45 22.19 -1.04
CA PRO A 148 -5.59 22.06 -1.95
C PRO A 148 -5.22 21.55 -3.36
N SER A 149 -3.95 21.58 -3.76
CA SER A 149 -3.54 21.09 -5.10
C SER A 149 -3.80 19.60 -5.30
N LEU A 150 -3.91 18.85 -4.20
CA LEU A 150 -4.26 17.43 -4.20
C LEU A 150 -5.65 17.16 -4.80
N ILE A 151 -6.58 18.11 -4.69
CA ILE A 151 -7.95 17.99 -5.23
C ILE A 151 -7.92 17.90 -6.76
N GLU A 152 -7.05 18.67 -7.40
CA GLU A 152 -6.92 18.70 -8.86
C GLU A 152 -6.10 17.52 -9.37
N SER A 153 -5.06 17.10 -8.64
CA SER A 153 -4.16 16.04 -9.08
C SER A 153 -4.79 14.65 -9.10
N GLU A 154 -5.81 14.40 -8.27
CA GLU A 154 -6.44 13.08 -8.15
C GLU A 154 -7.71 12.93 -9.02
N GLY A 155 -8.21 14.01 -9.61
CA GLY A 155 -9.38 13.98 -10.48
C GLY A 155 -10.69 13.68 -9.76
N PHE A 156 -11.64 13.08 -10.48
CA PHE A 156 -13.01 12.87 -10.00
C PHE A 156 -13.27 11.43 -9.58
N CYS A 157 -14.06 11.27 -8.52
CA CYS A 157 -14.40 9.95 -8.01
C CYS A 157 -15.38 9.21 -8.91
N ASN A 158 -15.01 7.98 -9.26
CA ASN A 158 -15.86 7.09 -10.03
C ASN A 158 -17.02 6.56 -9.16
N GLY A 159 -18.16 7.26 -9.20
CA GLY A 159 -19.42 6.80 -8.61
C GLY A 159 -19.94 7.63 -7.43
N HIS A 160 -19.23 8.68 -6.99
CA HIS A 160 -19.65 9.50 -5.86
C HIS A 160 -19.73 11.01 -6.14
N ASP A 161 -19.57 11.42 -7.39
CA ASP A 161 -19.74 12.81 -7.89
C ASP A 161 -19.06 13.89 -7.03
N VAL A 162 -17.87 13.57 -6.53
CA VAL A 162 -16.99 14.47 -5.77
C VAL A 162 -15.57 14.28 -6.27
N ALA A 163 -14.69 15.26 -6.05
CA ALA A 163 -13.26 15.05 -6.31
C ALA A 163 -12.76 13.84 -5.51
N GLU A 164 -11.89 13.03 -6.12
CA GLU A 164 -11.40 11.78 -5.51
C GLU A 164 -10.74 12.05 -4.15
N ALA A 165 -9.97 13.14 -4.05
CA ALA A 165 -9.36 13.58 -2.80
C ALA A 165 -10.37 13.90 -1.69
N LEU A 166 -11.57 14.36 -2.05
CA LEU A 166 -12.64 14.75 -1.12
C LEU A 166 -13.60 13.60 -0.78
N CYS A 167 -13.47 12.45 -1.44
CA CYS A 167 -14.44 11.36 -1.34
C CYS A 167 -14.28 10.55 -0.04
N VAL A 168 -14.99 10.95 1.03
CA VAL A 168 -14.96 10.22 2.31
C VAL A 168 -15.47 8.78 2.19
N LYS A 169 -16.31 8.48 1.20
CA LYS A 169 -16.78 7.11 0.92
C LYS A 169 -15.64 6.19 0.45
N CYS A 170 -14.74 6.71 -0.38
CA CYS A 170 -13.57 5.98 -0.89
C CYS A 170 -12.37 6.09 0.06
N ARG A 171 -12.28 7.19 0.81
CA ARG A 171 -11.19 7.53 1.73
C ARG A 171 -11.74 7.83 3.14
N PRO A 172 -12.17 6.82 3.93
CA PRO A 172 -12.82 7.04 5.22
C PRO A 172 -11.98 7.83 6.23
N PHE A 173 -10.65 7.77 6.14
CA PHE A 173 -9.74 8.53 6.99
C PHE A 173 -9.91 10.06 6.86
N MET A 174 -10.45 10.54 5.73
CA MET A 174 -10.72 11.96 5.54
C MET A 174 -11.80 12.50 6.48
N LYS A 175 -12.64 11.64 7.06
CA LYS A 175 -13.65 12.05 8.04
C LYS A 175 -13.05 12.91 9.16
N THR A 176 -11.89 12.52 9.70
CA THR A 176 -11.22 13.28 10.77
C THR A 176 -10.90 14.70 10.32
N ALA A 177 -10.42 14.85 9.09
CA ALA A 177 -10.06 16.15 8.55
C ALA A 177 -11.30 17.02 8.28
N PHE A 178 -12.39 16.44 7.76
CA PHE A 178 -13.67 17.15 7.60
C PHE A 178 -14.28 17.57 8.94
N VAL A 179 -14.24 16.71 9.96
CA VAL A 179 -14.68 17.05 11.32
C VAL A 179 -13.84 18.19 11.90
N ALA A 180 -12.51 18.12 11.74
CA ALA A 180 -11.60 19.18 12.22
C ALA A 180 -11.82 20.51 11.48
N ALA A 181 -12.14 20.47 10.19
CA ALA A 181 -12.51 21.63 9.40
C ALA A 181 -13.92 22.18 9.72
N GLY A 182 -14.69 21.51 10.59
CA GLY A 182 -16.07 21.89 10.91
C GLY A 182 -17.08 21.57 9.81
N ASP A 183 -16.71 20.72 8.85
CA ASP A 183 -17.50 20.37 7.67
C ASP A 183 -18.02 18.93 7.79
N TRP A 184 -18.80 18.62 8.85
CA TRP A 184 -19.32 17.27 9.08
C TRP A 184 -20.79 17.25 9.52
N CYS A 185 -21.62 16.56 8.74
CA CYS A 185 -22.99 16.26 9.11
C CYS A 185 -23.04 15.00 9.99
N VAL A 186 -23.34 15.17 11.28
CA VAL A 186 -23.43 14.03 12.23
C VAL A 186 -24.60 13.10 11.90
N GLU A 187 -25.76 13.66 11.52
CA GLU A 187 -26.98 12.89 11.25
C GLU A 187 -26.83 11.96 10.04
N HIS A 188 -26.17 12.43 8.99
CA HIS A 188 -26.02 11.70 7.73
C HIS A 188 -24.63 11.08 7.51
N ASN A 189 -23.72 11.25 8.48
CA ASN A 189 -22.38 10.68 8.49
C ASN A 189 -21.62 10.91 7.16
N THR A 190 -21.62 12.16 6.69
CA THR A 190 -20.98 12.63 5.45
C THR A 190 -20.49 14.06 5.67
N PRO A 191 -19.51 14.57 4.91
CA PRO A 191 -19.17 15.99 4.97
C PRO A 191 -20.40 16.86 4.74
N GLU A 192 -20.54 17.94 5.52
CA GLU A 192 -21.72 18.81 5.45
C GLU A 192 -21.85 19.40 4.02
N SER A 193 -20.74 19.86 3.45
CA SER A 193 -20.60 20.33 2.07
C SER A 193 -20.99 19.31 1.00
N GLN A 194 -21.00 18.02 1.33
CA GLN A 194 -21.34 16.90 0.43
C GLN A 194 -22.69 16.26 0.82
N CYS A 195 -23.37 16.78 1.84
CA CYS A 195 -24.61 16.21 2.33
C CYS A 195 -25.79 16.68 1.47
N ALA A 196 -26.19 15.88 0.48
CA ALA A 196 -27.36 16.18 -0.37
C ALA A 196 -28.70 16.24 0.40
N VAL A 197 -28.74 15.78 1.65
CA VAL A 197 -29.95 15.85 2.49
C VAL A 197 -30.05 17.21 3.19
N CYS A 198 -28.93 17.71 3.72
CA CYS A 198 -28.87 19.02 4.39
C CYS A 198 -28.72 20.17 3.38
N ASN A 199 -28.08 19.90 2.24
CA ASN A 199 -27.78 20.86 1.18
C ASN A 199 -28.24 20.31 -0.20
N PRO A 200 -29.57 20.31 -0.48
CA PRO A 200 -30.16 19.78 -1.72
C PRO A 200 -29.99 20.68 -2.95
#